data_AF-C0ZYD8-F1
#
_entry.id   AF-C0ZYD8-F1
#
_cell.length_a   1.000
_cell.length_b   1.000
_cell.length_c   1.000
_cell.angle_alpha   90.00
_cell.angle_beta   90.00
_cell.angle_gamma   90.00
#
_symmetry.space_group_name_H-M   'P 1'
#
loop_
_entity.id
_entity.type
_entity.pdbx_description
1 polymer ?
#
loop_
_entity_poly.entity_id
_entity_poly.type
_entity_poly.pdbx_seq_one_letter_code
_entity_poly.pdbx_strand_id
1 'polypeptide(L)'
;MTIEIIGPTARTAVKFGDQKINPRPLGSAEQDPAWTTGAVEAAGSEDLCFITLASPGTVREHLENCGVEVLDGPVTKLGALGEMVSHYCRDPDGNLIEIAVYP
;
A
#
# COMPACT_ATOMS: atom_id res chain seq x y z
N MET A 1 2.81 4.27 -9.65
CA MET A 1 3.78 4.12 -8.55
C MET A 1 5.17 3.94 -9.11
N THR A 2 6.21 4.42 -8.43
CA THR A 2 7.62 4.23 -8.83
C THR A 2 8.45 3.80 -7.63
N ILE A 3 9.49 3.00 -7.88
CA ILE A 3 10.51 2.69 -6.88
C ILE A 3 11.61 3.73 -7.02
N GLU A 4 11.97 4.39 -5.93
CA GLU A 4 13.04 5.39 -5.87
C GLU A 4 14.10 4.99 -4.85
N ILE A 5 15.35 5.35 -5.12
CA ILE A 5 16.45 5.27 -4.16
C ILE A 5 16.70 6.68 -3.63
N ILE A 6 16.49 6.88 -2.33
CA ILE A 6 16.40 8.21 -1.73
C ILE A 6 17.49 8.41 -0.67
N GLY A 7 18.09 9.60 -0.70
CA GLY A 7 18.98 10.09 0.35
C GLY A 7 20.40 9.51 0.28
N PRO A 8 21.28 10.00 1.15
CA PRO A 8 22.71 9.64 1.15
C PRO A 8 22.98 8.18 1.51
N THR A 9 22.03 7.52 2.19
CA THR A 9 22.10 6.11 2.56
C THR A 9 21.44 5.17 1.56
N ALA A 10 20.99 5.69 0.41
CA ALA A 10 20.42 4.91 -0.69
C ALA A 10 19.26 3.98 -0.29
N ARG A 11 18.31 4.49 0.51
CA ARG A 11 17.15 3.72 0.98
C ARG A 11 16.08 3.62 -0.11
N THR A 12 15.45 2.45 -0.21
CA THR A 12 14.33 2.23 -1.13
C THR A 12 13.05 2.92 -0.63
N ALA A 13 12.32 3.53 -1.56
CA ALA A 13 10.98 4.06 -1.32
C ALA A 13 10.04 3.70 -2.47
N VAL A 14 8.76 3.51 -2.15
CA VAL A 14 7.67 3.39 -3.12
C VAL A 14 6.90 4.69 -3.12
N LYS A 15 6.95 5.42 -4.24
CA LYS A 15 6.30 6.72 -4.41
C LYS A 15 4.96 6.59 -5.13
N PHE A 16 3.97 7.35 -4.66
CA PHE A 16 2.65 7.49 -5.25
C PHE A 16 2.12 8.91 -5.02
N GLY A 17 1.69 9.59 -6.10
CA GLY A 17 1.36 11.01 -6.02
C GLY A 17 2.49 11.81 -5.38
N ASP A 18 2.14 12.60 -4.36
CA ASP A 18 3.08 13.40 -3.57
C ASP A 18 3.46 12.75 -2.23
N GLN A 19 3.19 11.44 -2.08
CA GLN A 19 3.46 10.65 -0.89
C GLN A 19 4.38 9.47 -1.21
N LYS A 20 4.89 8.82 -0.16
CA LYS A 20 5.69 7.59 -0.28
C LYS A 20 5.56 6.70 0.94
N ILE A 21 5.85 5.42 0.75
CA ILE A 21 6.14 4.45 1.80
C ILE A 21 7.63 4.10 1.70
N ASN A 22 8.32 4.05 2.84
CA ASN A 22 9.70 3.57 2.90
C ASN A 22 9.67 2.11 3.38
N PRO A 23 9.61 1.10 2.48
CA PRO A 23 9.74 -0.28 2.89
C PRO A 23 11.16 -0.50 3.44
N ARG A 24 11.24 -1.35 4.46
CA ARG A 24 12.49 -1.72 5.09
C ARG A 24 12.46 -3.23 5.37
N PRO A 25 13.58 -3.95 5.18
CA PRO A 25 13.68 -5.32 5.66
C PRO A 25 13.51 -5.40 7.20
N LEU A 26 13.00 -6.53 7.68
CA LEU A 26 12.97 -6.82 9.11
C LEU A 26 14.40 -6.89 9.68
N GLY A 27 14.61 -6.37 10.88
CA GLY A 27 15.92 -6.33 11.55
C GLY A 27 16.85 -5.23 11.03
N SER A 28 16.42 -4.40 10.07
CA SER A 28 17.27 -3.32 9.54
C SER A 28 17.68 -2.29 10.59
N ALA A 29 16.94 -2.14 11.70
CA ALA A 29 17.33 -1.24 12.79
C ALA A 29 18.67 -1.62 13.45
N GLU A 30 19.06 -2.90 13.40
CA GLU A 30 20.38 -3.34 13.91
C GLU A 30 21.52 -2.94 12.97
N GLN A 31 21.25 -2.90 11.66
CA GLN A 31 22.24 -2.67 10.60
C GLN A 31 22.36 -1.19 10.23
N ASP A 32 21.26 -0.44 10.34
CA ASP A 32 21.18 1.01 10.16
C ASP A 32 20.45 1.64 11.35
N PRO A 33 21.12 1.81 12.51
CA PRO A 33 20.52 2.41 13.71
C PRO A 33 20.04 3.85 13.52
N ALA A 34 20.52 4.52 12.46
CA ALA A 34 20.08 5.87 12.08
C ALA A 34 18.78 5.85 11.26
N TRP A 35 18.21 4.68 10.95
CA TRP A 35 16.90 4.56 10.34
C TRP A 35 15.81 4.67 11.39
N THR A 36 15.30 5.89 11.59
CA THR A 36 14.11 6.13 12.41
C THR A 36 12.96 5.24 11.96
N THR A 37 12.44 4.44 12.89
CA THR A 37 11.45 3.42 12.57
C THR A 37 10.46 3.20 13.71
N GLY A 38 9.41 2.43 13.46
CA GLY A 38 8.40 2.07 14.45
C GLY A 38 8.99 1.28 15.62
N ALA A 39 8.36 1.38 16.78
CA ALA A 39 8.80 0.68 18.00
C ALA A 39 8.69 -0.85 17.88
N VAL A 40 7.87 -1.35 16.96
CA VAL A 40 7.68 -2.77 16.66
C VAL A 40 7.81 -2.97 15.16
N GLU A 41 8.49 -4.05 14.76
CA GLU A 41 8.61 -4.47 13.36
C GLU A 41 7.79 -5.73 13.15
N ALA A 42 6.81 -5.68 12.26
CA ALA A 42 6.01 -6.84 11.89
C ALA A 42 5.67 -6.77 10.40
N ALA A 43 6.13 -7.75 9.63
CA ALA A 43 5.70 -7.89 8.23
C ALA A 43 4.23 -8.34 8.22
N GLY A 44 3.45 -7.78 7.30
CA GLY A 44 2.03 -8.12 7.14
C GLY A 44 1.08 -7.45 8.15
N SER A 45 1.57 -6.52 8.99
CA SER A 45 0.74 -5.87 10.02
C SER A 45 0.05 -4.59 9.55
N GLU A 46 0.35 -4.10 8.36
CA GLU A 46 -0.23 -2.85 7.84
C GLU A 46 -1.62 -3.10 7.26
N ASP A 47 -2.51 -2.14 7.48
CA ASP A 47 -3.85 -2.07 6.89
C ASP A 47 -4.04 -0.68 6.29
N LEU A 48 -3.95 -0.58 4.96
CA LEU A 48 -3.74 0.68 4.25
C LEU A 48 -4.80 0.86 3.17
N CYS A 49 -5.46 2.03 3.17
CA CYS A 49 -6.40 2.43 2.13
C CYS A 49 -5.80 3.49 1.20
N PHE A 50 -5.80 3.22 -0.10
CA PHE A 50 -5.31 4.09 -1.16
C PHE A 50 -6.45 4.51 -2.08
N ILE A 51 -6.50 5.81 -2.35
CA ILE A 51 -7.48 6.38 -3.29
C ILE A 51 -6.89 6.41 -4.69
N THR A 52 -7.67 5.99 -5.68
CA THR A 52 -7.32 6.09 -7.09
C THR A 52 -8.39 6.83 -7.89
N LEU A 53 -7.98 7.42 -9.02
CA LEU A 53 -8.88 8.04 -10.00
C LEU A 53 -9.41 7.04 -11.03
N ALA A 54 -8.94 5.79 -10.99
CA ALA A 54 -9.47 4.73 -11.84
C ALA A 54 -10.91 4.37 -11.44
N SER A 55 -11.70 3.86 -12.38
CA SER A 55 -13.02 3.34 -12.04
C SER A 55 -12.93 2.06 -11.19
N PRO A 56 -13.95 1.73 -10.37
CA PRO A 56 -13.95 0.49 -9.60
C PRO A 56 -13.76 -0.76 -10.47
N GLY A 57 -14.36 -0.79 -11.66
CA GLY A 57 -14.18 -1.89 -12.61
C GLY A 57 -12.75 -2.01 -13.13
N THR A 58 -12.10 -0.87 -13.42
CA THR A 58 -10.70 -0.83 -13.85
C THR A 58 -9.76 -1.34 -12.76
N VAL A 59 -10.04 -1.04 -11.49
CA VAL A 59 -9.26 -1.58 -10.36
C VAL A 59 -9.34 -3.10 -10.34
N ARG A 60 -10.56 -3.66 -10.40
CA ARG A 60 -10.76 -5.11 -10.39
C ARG A 60 -10.06 -5.82 -11.55
N GLU A 61 -10.29 -5.33 -12.77
CA GLU A 61 -9.68 -5.90 -13.98
C GLU A 61 -8.15 -5.86 -13.90
N HIS A 62 -7.56 -4.77 -13.40
CA HIS A 62 -6.12 -4.66 -13.24
C HIS A 62 -5.56 -5.69 -12.26
N LEU A 63 -6.19 -5.86 -11.09
CA LEU A 63 -5.77 -6.84 -10.09
C LEU A 63 -5.84 -8.27 -10.63
N GLU A 64 -6.95 -8.63 -11.28
CA GLU A 64 -7.14 -9.96 -11.89
C GLU A 64 -6.10 -10.24 -12.98
N ASN A 65 -5.82 -9.25 -13.84
CA ASN A 65 -4.80 -9.36 -14.89
C ASN A 65 -3.37 -9.50 -14.34
N CYS A 66 -3.11 -8.96 -13.15
CA CYS A 66 -1.85 -9.14 -12.44
C CYS A 66 -1.78 -10.46 -11.65
N GLY A 67 -2.85 -11.28 -11.65
CA GLY A 67 -2.93 -12.49 -10.86
C GLY A 67 -3.05 -12.24 -9.35
N VAL A 68 -3.50 -11.05 -8.95
CA VAL A 68 -3.73 -10.68 -7.56
C VAL A 68 -5.15 -11.09 -7.16
N GLU A 69 -5.26 -11.87 -6.08
CA GLU A 69 -6.55 -12.24 -5.51
C GLU A 69 -7.27 -11.02 -4.93
N VAL A 70 -8.52 -10.82 -5.35
CA VAL A 70 -9.44 -9.87 -4.72
C VAL A 70 -10.15 -10.59 -3.56
N LEU A 71 -9.77 -10.25 -2.33
CA LEU A 71 -10.32 -10.84 -1.11
C LEU A 71 -11.78 -10.43 -0.87
N ASP A 72 -12.09 -9.17 -1.15
CA ASP A 72 -13.41 -8.58 -1.03
C ASP A 72 -13.55 -7.42 -2.02
N GLY A 73 -14.77 -7.17 -2.48
CA GLY A 73 -15.11 -6.07 -3.37
C GLY A 73 -15.49 -6.47 -4.81
N PRO A 74 -16.13 -5.56 -5.57
CA PRO A 74 -16.42 -4.17 -5.19
C PRO A 74 -17.46 -4.09 -4.06
N VAL A 75 -17.15 -3.31 -3.04
CA VAL A 75 -18.03 -3.12 -1.87
C VAL A 75 -18.05 -1.65 -1.46
N THR A 76 -19.21 -1.15 -1.06
CA THR A 76 -19.33 0.23 -0.55
C THR A 76 -18.75 0.32 0.86
N LYS A 77 -17.89 1.31 1.08
CA LYS A 77 -17.25 1.63 2.36
C LYS A 77 -17.36 3.12 2.65
N LEU A 78 -17.05 3.50 3.88
CA LEU A 78 -16.99 4.90 4.30
C LEU A 78 -15.52 5.31 4.45
N GLY A 79 -15.05 6.14 3.52
CA GLY A 79 -13.74 6.77 3.60
C GLY A 79 -13.77 8.09 4.35
N ALA A 80 -12.61 8.73 4.44
CA ALA A 80 -12.45 10.03 5.11
C ALA A 80 -13.32 11.16 4.52
N LEU A 81 -13.76 11.07 3.26
CA LEU A 81 -14.56 12.09 2.57
C LEU A 81 -16.02 11.65 2.32
N GLY A 82 -16.42 10.45 2.77
CA GLY A 82 -17.77 9.90 2.57
C GLY A 82 -17.76 8.51 1.95
N GLU A 83 -18.85 8.14 1.29
CA GLU A 83 -18.99 6.84 0.63
C GLU A 83 -18.00 6.68 -0.53
N MET A 84 -17.42 5.49 -0.65
CA MET A 84 -16.50 5.09 -1.71
C MET A 84 -16.68 3.60 -2.03
N VAL A 85 -16.19 3.16 -3.19
CA VAL A 85 -16.18 1.74 -3.59
C VAL A 85 -14.77 1.18 -3.45
N SER A 86 -14.65 0.07 -2.73
CA SER A 86 -13.36 -0.50 -2.33
C SER A 86 -13.18 -1.93 -2.86
N HIS A 87 -11.91 -2.27 -3.11
CA HIS A 87 -11.43 -3.64 -3.35
C HIS A 87 -10.28 -3.94 -2.39
N TYR A 88 -10.23 -5.16 -1.86
CA TYR A 88 -9.23 -5.58 -0.90
C TYR A 88 -8.35 -6.69 -1.48
N CYS A 89 -7.04 -6.60 -1.27
CA CYS A 89 -6.07 -7.64 -1.60
C CYS A 89 -4.96 -7.71 -0.54
N ARG A 90 -4.05 -8.68 -0.67
CA ARG A 90 -2.82 -8.74 0.13
C ARG A 90 -1.61 -8.39 -0.72
N ASP A 91 -0.67 -7.69 -0.09
CA ASP A 91 0.69 -7.62 -0.62
C ASP A 91 1.50 -8.90 -0.28
N PRO A 92 2.76 -9.03 -0.74
CA PRO A 92 3.57 -10.23 -0.51
C PRO A 92 3.82 -10.59 0.95
N ASP A 93 3.85 -9.60 1.85
CA ASP A 93 4.06 -9.81 3.29
C ASP A 93 2.73 -10.09 4.03
N GLY A 94 1.59 -9.91 3.34
CA GLY A 94 0.26 -10.17 3.86
C GLY A 94 -0.46 -8.93 4.39
N ASN A 95 0.09 -7.72 4.20
CA ASN A 95 -0.56 -6.47 4.58
C ASN A 95 -1.90 -6.35 3.85
N LEU A 96 -2.92 -5.81 4.53
CA LEU A 96 -4.21 -5.56 3.90
C LEU A 96 -4.13 -4.27 3.09
N ILE A 97 -4.37 -4.37 1.78
CA ILE A 97 -4.39 -3.23 0.87
C ILE A 97 -5.82 -3.01 0.39
N GLU A 98 -6.37 -1.87 0.73
CA GLU A 98 -7.64 -1.38 0.21
C GLU A 98 -7.36 -0.38 -0.93
N ILE A 99 -7.96 -0.63 -2.10
CA ILE A 99 -7.93 0.29 -3.24
C ILE A 99 -9.35 0.82 -3.44
N ALA A 100 -9.53 2.11 -3.13
CA ALA A 100 -10.84 2.73 -3.07
C ALA A 100 -11.01 3.88 -4.07
N VAL A 101 -12.25 4.10 -4.48
CA VAL A 101 -12.65 5.09 -5.48
C VAL A 101 -13.83 5.90 -4.95
N TYR A 102 -13.66 7.22 -4.81
CA TYR A 102 -14.78 8.12 -4.55
C TYR A 102 -15.61 8.36 -5.82
N PRO A 103 -16.91 8.71 -5.69
CA PRO A 103 -17.78 9.05 -6.82
C PRO A 103 -17.26 10.20 -7.71
#